data_AF-A0A9E3IJD1-F1
#
_entry.id   AF-A0A9E3IJD1-F1
#
_cell.length_a   1.000
_cell.length_b   1.000
_cell.length_c   1.000
_cell.angle_alpha   90.00
_cell.angle_beta   90.00
_cell.angle_gamma   90.00
#
_symmetry.space_group_name_H-M   'P 1'
#
loop_
_entity.id
_entity.type
_entity.pdbx_description
1 polymer ?
#
loop_
_entity_poly.entity_id
_entity_poly.type
_entity_poly.pdbx_seq_one_letter_code
_entity_poly.pdbx_strand_id
1 'polypeptide(L)'
;MQWIQRLSIRNKMLGAFMSIMLMADLGGGIALFNLDRVNDGTRALGTGAMPRLRQAAVLQSAVHDLRIAQYQAMLADEDADRKAAEADVAKAIAAAQSPVQHLSASADVAGASKTIASIRTRWDAYLQGNEKAMKLSGEFVLKAMGGDYRKQFDGLVADLDELAALEGRAADGQVAAAESTFFTTRASVLGVLLVANVL
;
A
#
# COMPACT_ATOMS: atom_id res chain seq x y z
N MET A 1 -19.36 -42.54 37.31
CA MET A 1 -17.91 -42.88 37.35
C MET A 1 -17.58 -44.39 37.40
N GLN A 2 -18.53 -45.30 37.67
CA GLN A 2 -18.23 -46.75 37.72
C GLN A 2 -17.92 -47.40 36.36
N TRP A 3 -18.27 -46.76 35.23
CA TRP A 3 -18.01 -47.32 33.89
C TRP A 3 -16.52 -47.27 33.50
N ILE A 4 -15.76 -46.25 33.97
CA ILE A 4 -14.32 -46.12 33.70
C ILE A 4 -13.58 -47.20 34.50
N GLN A 5 -14.04 -47.47 35.72
CA GLN A 5 -13.39 -48.45 36.60
C GLN A 5 -13.46 -49.88 36.06
N ARG A 6 -14.52 -50.23 35.30
CA ARG A 6 -14.74 -51.56 34.70
C ARG A 6 -13.97 -51.82 33.39
N LEU A 7 -13.30 -50.81 32.82
CA LEU A 7 -12.46 -51.00 31.63
C LEU A 7 -11.14 -51.70 31.97
N SER A 8 -10.70 -52.60 31.09
CA SER A 8 -9.38 -53.23 31.19
C SER A 8 -8.27 -52.16 31.18
N ILE A 9 -7.17 -52.43 31.86
CA ILE A 9 -6.02 -51.50 31.96
C ILE A 9 -5.52 -51.08 30.56
N ARG A 10 -5.56 -52.01 29.59
CA ARG A 10 -5.24 -51.74 28.18
C ARG A 10 -6.11 -50.64 27.58
N ASN A 11 -7.43 -50.70 27.78
CA ASN A 11 -8.34 -49.69 27.21
C ASN A 11 -8.21 -48.34 27.89
N LYS A 12 -7.84 -48.31 29.18
CA LYS A 12 -7.55 -47.06 29.91
C LYS A 12 -6.30 -46.36 29.37
N MET A 13 -5.21 -47.12 29.17
CA MET A 13 -3.98 -46.60 28.57
C MET A 13 -4.20 -46.12 27.13
N LEU A 14 -4.95 -46.89 26.32
CA LEU A 14 -5.28 -46.52 24.95
C LEU A 14 -6.12 -45.23 24.90
N GLY A 15 -7.10 -45.09 25.80
CA GLY A 15 -7.93 -43.89 25.89
C GLY A 15 -7.13 -42.63 26.24
N ALA A 16 -6.20 -42.72 27.20
CA ALA A 16 -5.31 -41.62 27.55
C ALA A 16 -4.39 -41.23 26.38
N PHE A 17 -3.78 -42.21 25.72
CA PHE A 17 -2.92 -41.96 24.56
C PHE A 17 -3.68 -41.31 23.39
N MET A 18 -4.87 -41.83 23.06
CA MET A 18 -5.74 -41.25 22.02
C MET A 18 -6.18 -39.83 22.37
N SER A 19 -6.42 -39.53 23.66
CA SER A 19 -6.78 -38.19 24.10
C SER A 19 -5.65 -37.18 23.89
N ILE A 20 -4.42 -37.54 24.27
CA ILE A 20 -3.24 -36.69 24.07
C ILE A 20 -2.97 -36.48 22.58
N MET A 21 -3.05 -37.55 21.79
CA MET A 21 -2.87 -37.48 20.33
C MET A 21 -3.90 -36.56 19.68
N LEU A 22 -5.17 -36.68 20.07
CA LEU A 22 -6.24 -35.80 19.57
C LEU A 22 -6.02 -34.34 19.97
N MET A 23 -5.52 -34.04 21.18
CA MET A 23 -5.16 -32.68 21.55
C MET A 23 -3.96 -32.15 20.75
N ALA A 24 -2.95 -32.98 20.48
CA ALA A 24 -1.82 -32.61 19.64
C ALA A 24 -2.28 -32.27 18.21
N ASP A 25 -3.17 -33.08 17.63
CA ASP A 25 -3.75 -32.85 16.31
C ASP A 25 -4.58 -31.55 16.27
N LEU A 26 -5.38 -31.27 17.31
CA LEU A 26 -6.14 -30.03 17.42
C LEU A 26 -5.23 -28.80 17.52
N GLY A 27 -4.18 -28.87 18.36
CA GLY A 27 -3.20 -27.80 18.50
C GLY A 27 -2.45 -27.54 17.20
N GLY A 28 -2.01 -28.61 16.53
CA GLY A 28 -1.37 -28.55 15.21
C GLY A 28 -2.28 -27.97 14.13
N GLY A 29 -3.55 -28.40 14.09
CA GLY A 29 -4.54 -27.89 13.15
C GLY A 29 -4.82 -26.39 13.32
N ILE A 30 -4.97 -25.92 14.57
CA ILE A 30 -5.12 -24.49 14.88
C ILE A 30 -3.87 -23.71 14.43
N ALA A 31 -2.68 -24.24 14.68
CA ALA A 31 -1.43 -23.60 14.29
C ALA A 31 -1.32 -23.45 12.76
N LEU A 32 -1.60 -24.53 12.01
CA LEU A 32 -1.56 -24.52 10.55
C LEU A 32 -2.58 -23.53 9.96
N PHE A 33 -3.82 -23.58 10.44
CA PHE A 33 -4.89 -22.70 9.94
C PHE A 33 -4.59 -21.21 10.16
N ASN A 34 -4.00 -20.86 11.31
CA ASN A 34 -3.62 -19.48 11.57
C ASN A 34 -2.33 -19.06 10.84
N LEU A 35 -1.40 -19.99 10.60
CA LEU A 35 -0.22 -19.72 9.78
C LEU A 35 -0.62 -19.38 8.34
N ASP A 36 -1.61 -20.08 7.77
CA ASP A 36 -2.17 -19.76 6.46
C ASP A 36 -2.73 -18.34 6.41
N ARG A 37 -3.45 -17.91 7.47
CA ARG A 37 -3.97 -16.52 7.56
C ARG A 37 -2.88 -15.47 7.63
N VAL A 38 -1.81 -15.71 8.39
CA VAL A 38 -0.64 -14.80 8.44
C VAL A 38 0.06 -14.76 7.08
N ASN A 39 0.18 -15.90 6.41
CA ASN A 39 0.75 -15.99 5.08
C ASN A 39 -0.09 -15.22 4.03
N ASP A 40 -1.42 -15.35 4.08
CA ASP A 40 -2.33 -14.60 3.21
C ASP A 40 -2.21 -13.08 3.43
N GLY A 41 -2.14 -12.64 4.69
CA GLY A 41 -1.89 -11.22 5.01
C GLY A 41 -0.54 -10.73 4.48
N THR A 42 0.51 -11.53 4.66
CA THR A 42 1.86 -11.21 4.12
C THR A 42 1.85 -11.13 2.60
N ARG A 43 1.12 -12.04 1.94
CA ARG A 43 0.97 -12.03 0.48
C ARG A 43 0.21 -10.79 0.01
N ALA A 44 -0.90 -10.43 0.67
CA ALA A 44 -1.68 -9.24 0.35
C ALA A 44 -0.85 -7.94 0.47
N LEU A 45 0.02 -7.85 1.49
CA LEU A 45 0.97 -6.75 1.64
C LEU A 45 1.99 -6.71 0.50
N GLY A 46 2.63 -7.85 0.21
CA GLY A 46 3.72 -7.95 -0.76
C GLY A 46 3.28 -7.82 -2.22
N THR A 47 2.13 -8.38 -2.59
CA THR A 47 1.62 -8.36 -3.97
C THR A 47 0.62 -7.23 -4.22
N GLY A 48 0.13 -6.58 -3.16
CA GLY A 48 -0.90 -5.55 -3.25
C GLY A 48 -0.42 -4.19 -2.75
N ALA A 49 -0.40 -4.02 -1.43
CA ALA A 49 -0.25 -2.70 -0.79
C ALA A 49 1.10 -2.03 -1.11
N MET A 50 2.21 -2.78 -0.97
CA MET A 50 3.56 -2.25 -1.20
C MET A 50 3.78 -1.77 -2.65
N PRO A 51 3.42 -2.55 -3.70
CA PRO A 51 3.46 -2.07 -5.06
C PRO A 51 2.66 -0.78 -5.30
N ARG A 52 1.46 -0.65 -4.72
CA ARG A 52 0.62 0.55 -4.92
C ARG A 52 1.18 1.78 -4.22
N LEU A 53 1.69 1.63 -3.00
CA LEU A 53 2.42 2.71 -2.31
C LEU A 53 3.64 3.17 -3.12
N ARG A 54 4.38 2.21 -3.71
CA ARG A 54 5.50 2.52 -4.60
C ARG A 54 5.04 3.24 -5.87
N GLN A 55 3.91 2.88 -6.47
CA GLN A 55 3.35 3.57 -7.63
C GLN A 55 3.05 5.04 -7.31
N ALA A 56 2.40 5.32 -6.16
CA ALA A 56 2.12 6.68 -5.72
C ALA A 56 3.42 7.49 -5.51
N ALA A 57 4.42 6.91 -4.83
CA ALA A 57 5.71 7.56 -4.60
C ALA A 57 6.49 7.84 -5.90
N VAL A 58 6.51 6.89 -6.84
CA VAL A 58 7.16 7.07 -8.15
C VAL A 58 6.51 8.21 -8.92
N LEU A 59 5.18 8.27 -8.94
CA LEU A 59 4.46 9.35 -9.60
C LEU A 59 4.71 10.70 -8.91
N GLN A 60 4.67 10.75 -7.57
CA GLN A 60 4.96 11.96 -6.82
C GLN A 60 6.36 12.49 -7.15
N SER A 61 7.37 11.62 -7.17
CA SER A 61 8.73 11.98 -7.60
C SER A 61 8.74 12.56 -9.02
N ALA A 62 8.10 11.89 -9.98
CA ALA A 62 8.06 12.35 -11.36
C ALA A 62 7.34 13.70 -11.53
N VAL A 63 6.30 13.95 -10.73
CA VAL A 63 5.59 15.25 -10.68
C VAL A 63 6.49 16.35 -10.12
N HIS A 64 7.29 16.06 -9.09
CA HIS A 64 8.29 17.00 -8.58
C HIS A 64 9.41 17.27 -9.58
N ASP A 65 9.92 16.24 -10.26
CA ASP A 65 10.95 16.37 -11.29
C ASP A 65 10.45 17.23 -12.46
N LEU A 66 9.20 17.02 -12.88
CA LEU A 66 8.54 17.88 -13.85
C LEU A 66 8.48 19.34 -13.38
N ARG A 67 8.12 19.56 -12.11
CA ARG A 67 8.07 20.92 -11.56
C ARG A 67 9.44 21.60 -11.56
N ILE A 68 10.49 20.85 -11.27
CA ILE A 68 11.89 21.34 -11.33
C ILE A 68 12.25 21.70 -12.77
N ALA A 69 12.00 20.80 -13.73
CA ALA A 69 12.27 21.05 -15.15
C ALA A 69 11.53 22.29 -15.67
N GLN A 70 10.29 22.51 -15.24
CA GLN A 70 9.51 23.70 -15.60
C GLN A 70 10.15 24.98 -15.07
N TYR A 71 10.61 25.00 -13.82
CA TYR A 71 11.32 26.16 -13.28
C TYR A 71 12.64 26.40 -14.03
N GLN A 72 13.38 25.34 -14.37
CA GLN A 72 14.62 25.46 -15.16
C GLN A 72 14.34 26.06 -16.55
N ALA A 73 13.29 25.60 -17.24
CA ALA A 73 12.90 26.14 -18.53
C ALA A 73 12.49 27.62 -18.48
N MET A 74 11.89 28.05 -17.37
CA MET A 74 11.50 29.44 -17.17
C MET A 74 12.65 30.38 -16.81
N LEU A 75 13.73 29.83 -16.26
CA LEU A 75 14.93 30.58 -15.88
C LEU A 75 16.00 30.59 -16.97
N ALA A 76 15.78 29.88 -18.09
CA ALA A 76 16.69 29.88 -19.22
C ALA A 76 16.58 31.20 -20.01
N ASP A 77 17.64 32.00 -19.99
CA ASP A 77 17.69 33.32 -20.62
C ASP A 77 18.11 33.27 -22.11
N GLU A 78 18.92 32.27 -22.50
CA GLU A 78 19.37 32.11 -23.88
C GLU A 78 18.44 31.20 -24.70
N ASP A 79 18.21 31.55 -25.97
CA ASP A 79 17.28 30.81 -26.86
C ASP A 79 17.68 29.33 -27.04
N ALA A 80 18.98 29.01 -26.99
CA ALA A 80 19.48 27.64 -27.08
C ALA A 80 19.19 26.83 -25.80
N ASP A 81 19.37 27.44 -24.63
CA ASP A 81 19.10 26.84 -23.33
C ASP A 81 17.60 26.63 -23.10
N ARG A 82 16.77 27.55 -23.61
CA ARG A 82 15.31 27.41 -23.54
C ARG A 82 14.82 26.18 -24.29
N LYS A 83 15.33 25.92 -25.49
CA LYS A 83 14.92 24.75 -26.28
C LYS A 83 15.35 23.43 -25.62
N ALA A 84 16.53 23.40 -25.02
CA ALA A 84 16.99 22.24 -24.26
C ALA A 84 16.10 22.00 -23.03
N ALA A 85 15.78 23.06 -22.28
CA ALA A 85 14.94 22.96 -21.09
C ALA A 85 13.47 22.61 -21.41
N GLU A 86 12.92 23.08 -22.53
CA GLU A 86 11.60 22.64 -23.03
C GLU A 86 11.58 21.14 -23.35
N ALA A 87 12.68 20.61 -23.91
CA ALA A 87 12.82 19.17 -24.16
C ALA A 87 12.88 18.38 -22.85
N ASP A 88 13.54 18.90 -21.81
CA ASP A 88 13.57 18.28 -20.48
C ASP A 88 12.19 18.29 -19.81
N VAL A 89 11.41 19.37 -19.95
CA VAL A 89 10.00 19.41 -19.51
C VAL A 89 9.19 18.33 -20.22
N ALA A 90 9.30 18.20 -21.55
CA ALA A 90 8.58 17.18 -22.31
C ALA A 90 8.97 15.76 -21.87
N LYS A 91 10.25 15.53 -21.59
CA LYS A 91 10.77 14.26 -21.05
C LYS A 91 10.20 13.96 -19.66
N ALA A 92 10.14 14.95 -18.77
CA ALA A 92 9.57 14.79 -17.44
C ALA A 92 8.06 14.53 -17.47
N ILE A 93 7.32 15.17 -18.39
CA ILE A 93 5.90 14.86 -18.64
C ILE A 93 5.75 13.39 -19.06
N ALA A 94 6.54 12.93 -20.02
CA ALA A 94 6.49 11.53 -20.47
C ALA A 94 6.82 10.55 -19.34
N ALA A 95 7.78 10.89 -18.47
CA ALA A 95 8.15 10.08 -17.31
C ALA A 95 7.02 9.97 -16.27
N ALA A 96 6.21 11.02 -16.09
CA ALA A 96 5.06 11.01 -15.19
C ALA A 96 3.80 10.39 -15.82
N GLN A 97 3.64 10.49 -17.13
CA GLN A 97 2.46 10.01 -17.86
C GLN A 97 2.21 8.51 -17.68
N SER A 98 3.26 7.69 -17.78
CA SER A 98 3.13 6.24 -17.63
C SER A 98 2.67 5.86 -16.21
N PRO A 99 3.31 6.34 -15.12
CA PRO A 99 2.82 6.13 -13.76
C PRO A 99 1.36 6.56 -13.54
N VAL A 100 0.89 7.71 -14.07
CA VAL A 100 -0.51 8.15 -13.95
C VAL A 100 -1.49 7.12 -14.56
N GLN A 101 -1.14 6.56 -15.72
CA GLN A 101 -1.99 5.58 -16.40
C GLN A 101 -2.02 4.24 -15.64
N HIS A 102 -0.89 3.84 -15.06
CA HIS A 102 -0.74 2.58 -14.34
C HIS A 102 -1.11 2.66 -12.85
N LEU A 103 -1.52 3.84 -12.35
CA LEU A 103 -2.08 3.95 -11.01
C LEU A 103 -3.25 2.98 -10.84
N SER A 104 -3.15 2.16 -9.80
CA SER A 104 -4.14 1.15 -9.45
C SER A 104 -4.55 1.32 -7.99
N ALA A 105 -5.82 1.09 -7.69
CA ALA A 105 -6.36 1.08 -6.34
C ALA A 105 -6.64 -0.37 -5.93
N SER A 106 -6.53 -0.65 -4.64
CA SER A 106 -7.19 -1.83 -4.10
C SER A 106 -8.71 -1.69 -4.22
N ALA A 107 -9.41 -2.77 -4.61
CA ALA A 107 -10.87 -2.79 -4.60
C ALA A 107 -11.44 -2.58 -3.18
N ASP A 108 -10.66 -2.97 -2.17
CA ASP A 108 -11.08 -3.04 -0.77
C ASP A 108 -10.81 -1.73 -0.01
N VAL A 109 -10.06 -0.81 -0.61
CA VAL A 109 -9.68 0.46 0.03
C VAL A 109 -10.69 1.53 -0.37
N ALA A 110 -11.61 1.81 0.55
CA ALA A 110 -12.63 2.84 0.36
C ALA A 110 -11.99 4.19 0.02
N GLY A 111 -12.50 4.84 -1.03
CA GLY A 111 -12.01 6.15 -1.48
C GLY A 111 -10.85 6.10 -2.48
N ALA A 112 -10.02 5.05 -2.50
CA ALA A 112 -8.83 5.00 -3.35
C ALA A 112 -9.15 5.18 -4.85
N SER A 113 -10.18 4.50 -5.36
CA SER A 113 -10.62 4.65 -6.76
C SER A 113 -11.07 6.08 -7.10
N LYS A 114 -11.73 6.76 -6.15
CA LYS A 114 -12.16 8.16 -6.31
C LYS A 114 -10.94 9.09 -6.33
N THR A 115 -9.99 8.88 -5.42
CA THR A 115 -8.74 9.66 -5.36
C THR A 115 -7.92 9.48 -6.64
N ILE A 116 -7.80 8.27 -7.18
CA ILE A 116 -7.13 8.03 -8.47
C ILE A 116 -7.82 8.76 -9.64
N ALA A 117 -9.16 8.75 -9.68
CA ALA A 117 -9.90 9.50 -10.70
C ALA A 117 -9.64 11.02 -10.58
N SER A 118 -9.54 11.53 -9.36
CA SER A 118 -9.17 12.92 -9.08
C SER A 118 -7.74 13.22 -9.55
N ILE A 119 -6.77 12.36 -9.22
CA ILE A 119 -5.37 12.48 -9.68
C ILE A 119 -5.31 12.57 -11.21
N ARG A 120 -5.98 11.68 -11.93
CA ARG A 120 -6.01 11.69 -13.41
C ARG A 120 -6.60 12.99 -13.95
N THR A 121 -7.70 13.44 -13.37
CA THR A 121 -8.35 14.70 -13.75
C THR A 121 -7.45 15.91 -13.49
N ARG A 122 -6.81 15.98 -12.32
CA ARG A 122 -5.88 17.06 -11.96
C ARG A 122 -4.61 17.02 -12.79
N TRP A 123 -4.13 15.83 -13.15
CA TRP A 123 -3.00 15.65 -14.05
C TRP A 123 -3.29 16.29 -15.42
N ASP A 124 -4.44 15.99 -16.02
CA ASP A 124 -4.82 16.61 -17.30
C ASP A 124 -4.95 18.13 -17.18
N ALA A 125 -5.55 18.62 -16.09
CA ALA A 125 -5.63 20.06 -15.82
C ALA A 125 -4.25 20.70 -15.63
N TYR A 126 -3.32 19.98 -14.98
CA TYR A 126 -1.94 20.41 -14.78
C TYR A 126 -1.16 20.47 -16.09
N LEU A 127 -1.36 19.53 -17.01
CA LEU A 127 -0.74 19.57 -18.35
C LEU A 127 -1.28 20.74 -19.19
N GLN A 128 -2.58 21.02 -19.13
CA GLN A 128 -3.15 22.20 -19.79
C GLN A 128 -2.62 23.51 -19.19
N GLY A 129 -2.43 23.54 -17.86
CA GLY A 129 -1.79 24.65 -17.16
C GLY A 129 -0.34 24.83 -17.59
N ASN A 130 0.42 23.73 -17.74
CA ASN A 130 1.79 23.74 -18.21
C ASN A 130 1.91 24.37 -19.60
N GLU A 131 1.08 23.93 -20.55
CA GLU A 131 1.13 24.45 -21.93
C GLU A 131 0.87 25.96 -21.97
N LYS A 132 -0.07 26.45 -21.15
CA LYS A 132 -0.36 27.88 -21.01
C LYS A 132 0.82 28.62 -20.37
N ALA A 133 1.40 28.06 -19.31
CA ALA A 133 2.52 28.66 -18.61
C ALA A 133 3.78 28.74 -19.49
N MET A 134 4.11 27.69 -20.25
CA MET A 134 5.28 27.66 -21.14
C MET A 134 5.20 28.66 -22.31
N LYS A 135 4.00 29.13 -22.67
CA LYS A 135 3.82 30.19 -23.68
C LYS A 135 4.06 31.60 -23.12
N LEU A 136 4.11 31.75 -21.79
CA LEU A 136 4.39 33.03 -21.14
C LEU A 136 5.91 33.23 -21.00
N SER A 137 6.35 34.48 -20.98
CA SER A 137 7.76 34.85 -20.78
C SER A 137 7.91 35.96 -19.74
N GLY A 138 9.11 36.08 -19.19
CA GLY A 138 9.47 37.11 -18.21
C GLY A 138 8.59 37.06 -16.95
N GLU A 139 8.21 38.22 -16.42
CA GLU A 139 7.48 38.34 -15.15
C GLU A 139 6.12 37.61 -15.13
N PHE A 140 5.46 37.49 -16.30
CA PHE A 140 4.17 36.81 -16.41
C PHE A 140 4.26 35.31 -16.13
N VAL A 141 5.37 34.66 -16.45
CA VAL A 141 5.56 33.23 -16.19
C VAL A 141 5.73 32.95 -14.70
N LEU A 142 6.49 33.80 -14.00
CA LEU A 142 6.70 33.70 -12.55
C LEU A 142 5.39 33.92 -11.79
N LYS A 143 4.58 34.89 -12.23
CA LYS A 143 3.26 35.14 -11.66
C LYS A 143 2.29 33.97 -11.89
N ALA A 144 2.32 33.36 -13.08
CA ALA A 144 1.53 32.17 -13.36
C ALA A 144 1.95 31.00 -12.46
N MET A 145 3.26 30.76 -12.30
CA MET A 145 3.80 29.71 -11.43
C MET A 145 3.47 29.88 -9.95
N GLY A 146 3.27 31.11 -9.48
CA GLY A 146 2.85 31.40 -8.11
C GLY A 146 1.33 31.43 -7.91
N GLY A 147 0.55 31.46 -8.98
CA GLY A 147 -0.91 31.63 -8.96
C GLY A 147 -1.67 30.31 -9.06
N ASP A 148 -2.71 30.28 -9.90
CA ASP A 148 -3.59 29.11 -10.04
C ASP A 148 -2.86 27.86 -10.54
N TYR A 149 -1.78 28.02 -11.30
CA TYR A 149 -0.96 26.89 -11.72
C TYR A 149 -0.25 26.20 -10.55
N ARG A 150 0.11 26.96 -9.50
CA ARG A 150 0.62 26.40 -8.25
C ARG A 150 -0.45 25.57 -7.55
N LYS A 151 -1.68 26.08 -7.47
CA LYS A 151 -2.79 25.36 -6.83
C LYS A 151 -3.10 24.03 -7.52
N GLN A 152 -2.92 23.96 -8.84
CA GLN A 152 -3.05 22.70 -9.59
C GLN A 152 -1.97 21.69 -9.19
N PHE A 153 -0.72 22.13 -9.08
CA PHE A 153 0.38 21.30 -8.57
C PHE A 153 0.12 20.84 -7.13
N ASP A 154 -0.17 21.77 -6.22
CA ASP A 154 -0.38 21.48 -4.80
C ASP A 154 -1.57 20.52 -4.62
N GLY A 155 -2.65 20.70 -5.39
CA GLY A 155 -3.80 19.79 -5.37
C GLY A 155 -3.51 18.39 -5.91
N LEU A 156 -2.65 18.28 -6.94
CA LEU A 156 -2.21 16.98 -7.45
C LEU A 156 -1.35 16.24 -6.42
N VAL A 157 -0.40 16.93 -5.80
CA VAL A 157 0.45 16.36 -4.73
C VAL A 157 -0.40 15.95 -3.53
N ALA A 158 -1.37 16.78 -3.12
CA ALA A 158 -2.27 16.45 -2.03
C ALA A 158 -3.11 15.20 -2.29
N ASP A 159 -3.63 15.02 -3.52
CA ASP A 159 -4.37 13.80 -3.87
C ASP A 159 -3.45 12.55 -3.87
N LEU A 160 -2.17 12.70 -4.25
CA LEU A 160 -1.17 11.62 -4.18
C LEU A 160 -0.84 11.22 -2.74
N ASP A 161 -0.67 12.21 -1.86
CA ASP A 161 -0.46 12.00 -0.43
C ASP A 161 -1.69 11.33 0.21
N GLU A 162 -2.91 11.74 -0.17
CA GLU A 162 -4.14 11.11 0.29
C GLU A 162 -4.22 9.64 -0.15
N LEU A 163 -3.89 9.33 -1.40
CA LEU A 163 -3.86 7.96 -1.91
C LEU A 163 -2.85 7.11 -1.12
N ALA A 164 -1.63 7.62 -0.90
CA ALA A 164 -0.61 6.93 -0.12
C ALA A 164 -1.08 6.70 1.33
N ALA A 165 -1.76 7.67 1.94
CA ALA A 165 -2.29 7.53 3.28
C ALA A 165 -3.44 6.52 3.39
N LEU A 166 -4.32 6.45 2.38
CA LEU A 166 -5.40 5.46 2.32
C LEU A 166 -4.87 4.03 2.22
N GLU A 167 -3.94 3.80 1.29
CA GLU A 167 -3.31 2.48 1.11
C GLU A 167 -2.40 2.12 2.28
N GLY A 168 -1.70 3.11 2.88
CA GLY A 168 -0.86 2.92 4.06
C GLY A 168 -1.66 2.47 5.28
N ARG A 169 -2.77 3.15 5.59
CA ARG A 169 -3.67 2.74 6.68
C ARG A 169 -4.24 1.33 6.48
N ALA A 170 -4.55 0.97 5.22
CA ALA A 170 -5.02 -0.36 4.91
C ALA A 170 -3.92 -1.43 5.13
N ALA A 171 -2.68 -1.13 4.76
CA ALA A 171 -1.52 -1.98 5.03
C ALA A 171 -1.27 -2.15 6.54
N ASP A 172 -1.30 -1.07 7.30
CA ASP A 172 -1.14 -1.10 8.77
C ASP A 172 -2.21 -1.98 9.43
N GLY A 173 -3.45 -1.90 8.96
CA GLY A 173 -4.54 -2.76 9.42
C GLY A 173 -4.29 -4.25 9.15
N GLN A 174 -3.71 -4.60 7.99
CA GLN A 174 -3.33 -5.98 7.66
C GLN A 174 -2.20 -6.49 8.56
N VAL A 175 -1.21 -5.65 8.86
CA VAL A 175 -0.13 -5.98 9.80
C VAL A 175 -0.70 -6.24 11.20
N ALA A 176 -1.54 -5.34 11.72
CA ALA A 176 -2.15 -5.50 13.04
C ALA A 176 -3.02 -6.77 13.14
N ALA A 177 -3.75 -7.13 12.07
CA ALA A 177 -4.52 -8.37 12.01
C ALA A 177 -3.62 -9.63 12.04
N ALA A 178 -2.48 -9.59 11.36
CA ALA A 178 -1.49 -10.68 11.38
C ALA A 178 -0.86 -10.84 12.77
N GLU A 179 -0.52 -9.73 13.44
CA GLU A 179 0.01 -9.75 14.81
C GLU A 179 -1.00 -10.33 15.81
N SER A 180 -2.26 -9.89 15.74
CA SER A 180 -3.34 -10.42 16.58
C SER A 180 -3.55 -11.92 16.36
N THR A 181 -3.49 -12.38 15.10
CA THR A 181 -3.57 -13.79 14.75
C THR A 181 -2.40 -14.57 15.35
N PHE A 182 -1.18 -14.05 15.28
CA PHE A 182 -0.01 -14.67 15.89
C PHE A 182 -0.14 -14.83 17.41
N PHE A 183 -0.52 -13.77 18.14
CA PHE A 183 -0.70 -13.84 19.59
C PHE A 183 -1.81 -14.82 19.99
N THR A 184 -2.95 -14.77 19.30
CA THR A 184 -4.09 -15.67 19.55
C THR A 184 -3.72 -17.13 19.29
N THR A 185 -2.96 -17.39 18.23
CA THR A 185 -2.46 -18.73 17.90
C THR A 185 -1.55 -19.24 18.99
N ARG A 186 -0.58 -18.43 19.42
CA ARG A 186 0.35 -18.80 20.48
C ARG A 186 -0.38 -19.11 21.79
N ALA A 187 -1.32 -18.27 22.19
CA ALA A 187 -2.13 -18.50 23.39
C ALA A 187 -2.97 -19.78 23.27
N SER A 188 -3.58 -20.04 22.12
CA SER A 188 -4.41 -21.23 21.88
C SER A 188 -3.58 -22.52 21.91
N VAL A 189 -2.43 -22.53 21.23
CA VAL A 189 -1.51 -23.68 21.21
C VAL A 189 -0.97 -23.95 22.62
N LEU A 190 -0.55 -22.92 23.37
CA LEU A 190 -0.12 -23.07 24.75
C LEU A 190 -1.24 -23.59 25.66
N GLY A 191 -2.47 -23.11 25.48
CA GLY A 191 -3.63 -23.60 26.22
C GLY A 191 -3.91 -25.08 25.96
N VAL A 192 -3.88 -25.51 24.70
CA VAL A 192 -4.04 -26.92 24.31
C VAL A 192 -2.92 -27.77 24.92
N LEU A 193 -1.67 -27.32 24.86
CA LEU A 193 -0.54 -28.03 25.46
C LEU A 193 -0.67 -28.14 26.98
N LEU A 194 -1.08 -27.08 27.67
CA LEU A 194 -1.28 -27.12 29.13
C LEU A 194 -2.35 -28.12 29.52
N VAL A 195 -3.50 -28.12 28.84
CA VAL A 195 -4.58 -29.07 29.10
C VAL A 195 -4.11 -30.51 28.83
N ALA A 196 -3.36 -30.73 27.75
CA ALA A 196 -2.81 -32.04 27.42
C ALA A 196 -1.78 -32.57 28.44
N ASN A 197 -1.08 -31.69 29.17
CA ASN A 197 -0.13 -32.08 30.22
C ASN A 197 -0.78 -32.28 31.59
N VAL A 198 -1.98 -31.74 31.82
CA VAL A 198 -2.71 -31.85 33.09
C VAL A 198 -3.69 -33.04 33.09
N LEU A 199 -4.10 -33.51 31.91
CA LEU A 199 -4.94 -34.71 31.69
C LEU A 199 -4.13 -36.02 31.71
#